data_AF-A0A971PV88-F1
#
_entry.id   AF-A0A971PV88-F1
#
_cell.length_a   1.000
_cell.length_b   1.000
_cell.length_c   1.000
_cell.angle_alpha   90.00
_cell.angle_beta   90.00
_cell.angle_gamma   90.00
#
_symmetry.space_group_name_H-M   'P 1'
#
loop_
_entity.id
_entity.type
_entity.pdbx_description
1 polymer ?
#
loop_
_entity_poly.entity_id
_entity_poly.type
_entity_poly.pdbx_seq_one_letter_code
_entity_poly.pdbx_strand_id
1 'polypeptide(L)'
;ELGLDVHWAILGAGRPDLTAAVESTLTALGRDVPTWPAHTAAAEPPGTTTGSFLRGLFCGGTLADEAILVAGELLGAPIHSNLAADQSLRISGHERHDGHLIIDFGDDELTQGRAHPMIDPSLRMERIAAEAADPTCGVLLLDLVLGHGSHADPAGDLADAIRAARIQAHGEGRALPVVVSLTGTDADPQRYARTAETLAGAGASVFLSNAAAARHAVSALSGSTFGGVR
;
A
#
# COMPACT_ATOMS: atom_id res chain seq x y z
N GLU A 1 -33.17 -16.68 -0.07
CA GLU A 1 -32.37 -15.55 0.43
C GLU A 1 -31.82 -15.90 1.79
N LEU A 2 -30.53 -15.64 2.06
CA LEU A 2 -29.88 -15.98 3.34
C LEU A 2 -30.23 -15.00 4.48
N GLY A 3 -31.10 -14.00 4.23
CA GLY A 3 -31.48 -13.00 5.25
C GLY A 3 -30.33 -12.08 5.67
N LEU A 4 -29.29 -11.97 4.85
CA LEU A 4 -28.13 -11.12 5.10
C LEU A 4 -28.28 -9.81 4.32
N ASP A 5 -28.19 -8.70 5.03
CA ASP A 5 -28.14 -7.36 4.43
C ASP A 5 -26.79 -7.18 3.71
N VAL A 6 -26.84 -6.82 2.43
CA VAL A 6 -25.66 -6.59 1.58
C VAL A 6 -25.52 -5.11 1.31
N HIS A 7 -24.41 -4.53 1.78
CA HIS A 7 -24.00 -3.17 1.44
C HIS A 7 -22.93 -3.24 0.35
N TRP A 8 -23.21 -2.62 -0.80
CA TRP A 8 -22.29 -2.61 -1.93
C TRP A 8 -21.28 -1.47 -1.81
N ALA A 9 -20.00 -1.79 -1.92
CA ALA A 9 -18.90 -0.84 -2.08
C ALA A 9 -18.32 -1.01 -3.48
N ILE A 10 -18.57 -0.05 -4.39
CA ILE A 10 -18.06 -0.08 -5.75
C ILE A 10 -17.11 1.07 -5.95
N LEU A 11 -15.82 0.75 -6.14
CA LEU A 11 -14.77 1.73 -6.42
C LEU A 11 -15.01 2.45 -7.75
N GLY A 12 -14.59 3.72 -7.81
CA GLY A 12 -14.64 4.54 -9.00
C GLY A 12 -14.42 6.01 -8.70
N ALA A 13 -14.10 6.80 -9.72
CA ALA A 13 -13.89 8.24 -9.57
C ALA A 13 -15.12 8.92 -8.95
N GLY A 14 -14.90 9.74 -7.91
CA GLY A 14 -15.94 10.45 -7.17
C GLY A 14 -16.85 9.56 -6.33
N ARG A 15 -16.54 8.27 -6.17
CA ARG A 15 -17.26 7.34 -5.28
C ARG A 15 -16.54 7.19 -3.95
N PRO A 16 -17.24 6.72 -2.89
CA PRO A 16 -16.60 6.43 -1.62
C PRO A 16 -15.48 5.40 -1.76
N ASP A 17 -14.42 5.60 -0.99
CA ASP A 17 -13.40 4.57 -0.76
C ASP A 17 -13.95 3.43 0.12
N LEU A 18 -13.24 2.32 0.20
CA LEU A 18 -13.61 1.14 1.00
C LEU A 18 -13.78 1.48 2.47
N THR A 19 -12.98 2.39 3.01
CA THR A 19 -13.08 2.81 4.41
C THR A 19 -14.40 3.54 4.64
N ALA A 20 -14.70 4.55 3.83
CA ALA A 20 -15.95 5.29 3.87
C ALA A 20 -17.18 4.38 3.64
N ALA A 21 -17.07 3.38 2.77
CA ALA A 21 -18.13 2.40 2.55
C ALA A 21 -18.39 1.52 3.78
N VAL A 22 -17.33 1.09 4.48
CA VAL A 22 -17.44 0.36 5.75
C VAL A 22 -18.02 1.25 6.84
N GLU A 23 -17.58 2.50 6.96
CA GLU A 23 -18.11 3.47 7.93
C GLU A 23 -19.60 3.76 7.71
N SER A 24 -20.02 3.89 6.46
CA SER A 24 -21.44 4.03 6.11
C SER A 24 -22.24 2.79 6.51
N THR A 25 -21.66 1.60 6.36
CA THR A 25 -22.30 0.34 6.77
C THR A 25 -22.44 0.26 8.29
N LEU A 26 -21.39 0.60 9.04
CA LEU A 26 -21.42 0.65 10.50
C LEU A 26 -22.49 1.63 11.00
N THR A 27 -22.54 2.83 10.42
CA THR A 27 -23.53 3.85 10.75
C THR A 27 -24.95 3.36 10.47
N ALA A 28 -25.20 2.71 9.33
CA ALA A 28 -26.51 2.15 8.97
C ALA A 28 -26.96 1.05 9.95
N LEU A 29 -26.01 0.30 10.51
CA LEU A 29 -26.25 -0.71 11.55
C LEU A 29 -26.36 -0.12 12.97
N GLY A 30 -26.31 1.21 13.12
CA GLY A 30 -26.32 1.89 14.43
C GLY A 30 -25.09 1.59 15.29
N ARG A 31 -23.95 1.29 14.64
CA ARG A 31 -22.66 1.04 15.31
C ARG A 31 -21.77 2.27 15.21
N ASP A 32 -20.96 2.49 16.23
CA ASP A 32 -19.96 3.54 16.22
C ASP A 32 -18.88 3.24 15.17
N VAL A 33 -18.48 4.29 14.43
CA VAL A 33 -17.33 4.23 13.54
C VAL A 33 -16.06 4.29 14.39
N PRO A 34 -15.19 3.26 14.34
CA PRO A 34 -13.97 3.27 15.12
C PRO A 34 -12.95 4.26 14.56
N THR A 35 -12.03 4.71 15.41
CA THR A 35 -10.76 5.23 14.89
C THR A 35 -9.97 4.06 14.32
N TRP A 36 -9.72 4.08 13.02
CA TRP A 36 -8.96 3.04 12.35
C TRP A 36 -7.49 3.01 12.85
N PRO A 37 -6.95 1.84 13.22
CA PRO A 37 -5.57 1.72 13.68
C PRO A 37 -4.58 2.26 12.64
N ALA A 38 -3.66 3.08 13.12
CA ALA A 38 -2.57 3.63 12.32
C ALA A 38 -1.32 3.83 13.18
N HIS A 39 -0.16 3.62 12.57
CA HIS A 39 1.15 3.96 13.09
C HIS A 39 1.85 4.83 12.05
N THR A 40 2.39 5.97 12.46
CA THR A 40 3.18 6.84 11.57
C THR A 40 4.66 6.70 11.93
N ALA A 41 5.49 6.42 10.92
CA ALA A 41 6.93 6.34 11.10
C ALA A 41 7.53 7.67 11.57
N ALA A 42 8.73 7.60 12.14
CA ALA A 42 9.51 8.79 12.44
C ALA A 42 9.82 9.57 11.16
N ALA A 43 10.01 10.89 11.29
CA ALA A 43 10.40 11.74 10.18
C ALA A 43 11.75 11.29 9.60
N GLU A 44 11.89 11.46 8.29
CA GLU A 44 13.11 11.16 7.57
C GLU A 44 14.25 12.13 7.97
N PRO A 45 15.53 11.71 7.90
CA PRO A 45 16.65 12.53 8.35
C PRO A 45 16.71 13.88 7.60
N PRO A 46 16.96 15.01 8.30
CA PRO A 46 17.11 16.31 7.65
C PRO A 46 18.24 16.32 6.61
N GLY A 47 18.03 17.06 5.52
CA GLY A 47 19.03 17.20 4.45
C GLY A 47 19.06 16.06 3.44
N THR A 48 18.19 15.07 3.59
CA THR A 48 17.97 14.04 2.56
C THR A 48 17.18 14.61 1.37
N THR A 49 17.45 14.11 0.17
CA THR A 49 16.62 14.38 -1.01
C THR A 49 15.50 13.36 -1.11
N THR A 50 14.43 13.67 -1.85
CA THR A 50 13.31 12.75 -2.07
C THR A 50 13.07 12.63 -3.57
N GLY A 51 12.84 11.42 -4.05
CA GLY A 51 12.42 11.19 -5.43
C GLY A 51 11.05 11.80 -5.71
N SER A 52 10.68 11.92 -6.99
CA SER A 52 9.46 12.63 -7.40
C SER A 52 8.23 11.74 -7.47
N PHE A 53 8.38 10.42 -7.41
CA PHE A 53 7.30 9.51 -7.77
C PHE A 53 6.92 8.50 -6.70
N LEU A 54 5.63 8.14 -6.72
CA LEU A 54 5.05 7.09 -5.91
C LEU A 54 5.24 5.73 -6.61
N ARG A 55 5.62 4.72 -5.83
CA ARG A 55 5.75 3.32 -6.26
C ARG A 55 4.86 2.44 -5.39
N GLY A 56 3.71 2.05 -5.93
CA GLY A 56 2.79 1.12 -5.27
C GLY A 56 3.07 -0.32 -5.68
N LEU A 57 3.31 -1.22 -4.71
CA LEU A 57 3.58 -2.64 -4.96
C LEU A 57 2.61 -3.49 -4.13
N PHE A 58 1.54 -3.93 -4.76
CA PHE A 58 0.39 -4.57 -4.14
C PHE A 58 0.32 -6.06 -4.45
N CYS A 59 -0.34 -6.83 -3.58
CA CYS A 59 -0.75 -8.21 -3.81
C CYS A 59 -2.26 -8.35 -4.03
N GLY A 60 -3.06 -7.37 -3.57
CA GLY A 60 -4.51 -7.38 -3.73
C GLY A 60 -4.99 -6.33 -4.74
N GLY A 61 -5.56 -6.79 -5.85
CA GLY A 61 -6.05 -5.91 -6.92
C GLY A 61 -7.04 -4.83 -6.48
N THR A 62 -8.02 -5.14 -5.62
CA THR A 62 -8.96 -4.14 -5.10
C THR A 62 -8.27 -3.04 -4.29
N LEU A 63 -7.22 -3.39 -3.53
CA LEU A 63 -6.44 -2.42 -2.76
C LEU A 63 -5.59 -1.55 -3.68
N ALA A 64 -5.02 -2.15 -4.73
CA ALA A 64 -4.29 -1.43 -5.77
C ALA A 64 -5.21 -0.46 -6.53
N ASP A 65 -6.39 -0.88 -6.96
CA ASP A 65 -7.40 -0.04 -7.62
C ASP A 65 -7.82 1.16 -6.76
N GLU A 66 -8.10 0.93 -5.48
CA GLU A 66 -8.42 2.03 -4.56
C GLU A 66 -7.23 3.00 -4.43
N ALA A 67 -6.01 2.48 -4.31
CA ALA A 67 -4.82 3.31 -4.20
C ALA A 67 -4.57 4.13 -5.49
N ILE A 68 -4.84 3.57 -6.66
CA ILE A 68 -4.78 4.29 -7.96
C ILE A 68 -5.75 5.48 -7.95
N LEU A 69 -7.00 5.26 -7.54
CA LEU A 69 -8.02 6.30 -7.51
C LEU A 69 -7.65 7.41 -6.51
N VAL A 70 -7.33 7.04 -5.26
CA VAL A 70 -6.99 8.00 -4.20
C VAL A 70 -5.72 8.77 -4.53
N ALA A 71 -4.65 8.09 -4.96
CA ALA A 71 -3.39 8.75 -5.25
C ALA A 71 -3.49 9.63 -6.51
N GLY A 72 -4.16 9.15 -7.56
CA GLY A 72 -4.34 9.91 -8.81
C GLY A 72 -5.12 11.20 -8.61
N GLU A 73 -6.19 11.16 -7.80
CA GLU A 73 -6.97 12.35 -7.44
C GLU A 73 -6.10 13.38 -6.68
N LEU A 74 -5.36 12.93 -5.66
CA LEU A 74 -4.57 13.83 -4.82
C LEU A 74 -3.33 14.40 -5.50
N LEU A 75 -2.68 13.62 -6.35
CA LEU A 75 -1.52 14.06 -7.11
C LEU A 75 -1.90 14.96 -8.30
N GLY A 76 -3.15 14.89 -8.76
CA GLY A 76 -3.57 15.55 -10.00
C GLY A 76 -2.80 15.05 -11.23
N ALA A 77 -2.28 13.81 -11.16
CA ALA A 77 -1.40 13.20 -12.15
C ALA A 77 -1.79 11.73 -12.38
N PRO A 78 -1.59 11.20 -13.60
CA PRO A 78 -1.93 9.81 -13.89
C PRO A 78 -1.02 8.81 -13.15
N ILE A 79 -1.62 7.69 -12.73
CA ILE A 79 -0.92 6.53 -12.18
C ILE A 79 -0.90 5.44 -13.25
N HIS A 80 0.29 4.94 -13.59
CA HIS A 80 0.41 3.81 -14.51
C HIS A 80 0.24 2.49 -13.75
N SER A 81 -0.45 1.52 -14.35
CA SER A 81 -0.72 0.24 -13.69
C SER A 81 -1.00 -0.89 -14.67
N ASN A 82 -0.69 -2.13 -14.28
CA ASN A 82 -1.15 -3.33 -14.98
C ASN A 82 -2.67 -3.56 -14.83
N LEU A 83 -3.33 -2.88 -13.89
CA LEU A 83 -4.78 -2.88 -13.75
C LEU A 83 -5.49 -1.83 -14.64
N ALA A 84 -4.74 -0.92 -15.26
CA ALA A 84 -5.33 0.18 -16.02
C ALA A 84 -6.15 -0.32 -17.23
N ALA A 85 -7.40 0.14 -17.31
CA ALA A 85 -8.27 -0.09 -18.46
C ALA A 85 -7.89 0.80 -19.66
N ASP A 86 -7.41 2.01 -19.39
CA ASP A 86 -6.86 2.90 -20.41
C ASP A 86 -5.48 2.38 -20.86
N GLN A 87 -5.37 2.03 -22.14
CA GLN A 87 -4.15 1.50 -22.73
C GLN A 87 -2.98 2.48 -22.69
N SER A 88 -3.23 3.79 -22.59
CA SER A 88 -2.16 4.79 -22.44
C SER A 88 -1.51 4.78 -21.06
N LEU A 89 -2.19 4.21 -20.05
CA LEU A 89 -1.71 4.09 -18.67
C LEU A 89 -1.30 2.65 -18.31
N ARG A 90 -1.54 1.70 -19.21
CA ARG A 90 -1.27 0.28 -18.96
C ARG A 90 0.23 -0.01 -19.06
N ILE A 91 0.74 -0.75 -18.07
CA ILE A 91 2.11 -1.29 -18.04
C ILE A 91 2.07 -2.80 -17.78
N SER A 92 3.12 -3.52 -18.15
CA SER A 92 3.24 -4.97 -17.88
C SER A 92 3.59 -5.30 -16.43
N GLY A 93 4.11 -4.33 -15.68
CA GLY A 93 4.65 -4.54 -14.33
C GLY A 93 6.08 -5.09 -14.28
N HIS A 94 6.68 -5.48 -15.42
CA HIS A 94 8.08 -5.91 -15.49
C HIS A 94 9.05 -4.76 -15.74
N GLU A 95 8.59 -3.70 -16.40
CA GLU A 95 9.44 -2.57 -16.75
C GLU A 95 9.61 -1.54 -15.63
N ARG A 96 10.72 -0.78 -15.71
CA ARG A 96 10.89 0.47 -14.97
C ARG A 96 10.05 1.55 -15.63
N HIS A 97 9.54 2.47 -14.83
CA HIS A 97 8.69 3.56 -15.32
C HIS A 97 9.11 4.90 -14.73
N ASP A 98 9.18 5.92 -15.58
CA ASP A 98 9.52 7.29 -15.20
C ASP A 98 8.25 8.11 -14.93
N GLY A 99 7.58 7.78 -13.83
CA GLY A 99 6.32 8.38 -13.42
C GLY A 99 5.69 7.65 -12.24
N HIS A 100 4.56 8.12 -11.72
CA HIS A 100 3.83 7.37 -10.68
C HIS A 100 3.34 6.03 -11.23
N LEU A 101 3.53 4.96 -10.45
CA LEU A 101 3.08 3.63 -10.83
C LEU A 101 2.53 2.86 -9.62
N ILE A 102 1.55 2.01 -9.88
CA ILE A 102 1.02 1.02 -8.93
C ILE A 102 0.90 -0.31 -9.67
N ILE A 103 1.56 -1.35 -9.16
CA ILE A 103 1.53 -2.71 -9.72
C ILE A 103 0.78 -3.62 -8.77
N ASP A 104 -0.16 -4.40 -9.29
CA ASP A 104 -0.73 -5.55 -8.61
C ASP A 104 0.00 -6.82 -9.04
N PHE A 105 0.81 -7.38 -8.14
CA PHE A 105 1.54 -8.64 -8.36
C PHE A 105 0.62 -9.86 -8.30
N GLY A 106 -0.61 -9.71 -7.83
CA GLY A 106 -1.63 -10.75 -7.84
C GLY A 106 -2.27 -10.97 -9.21
N ASP A 107 -2.05 -10.05 -10.15
CA ASP A 107 -2.59 -10.13 -11.51
C ASP A 107 -2.14 -11.40 -12.24
N ASP A 108 -3.03 -11.94 -13.06
CA ASP A 108 -2.83 -13.20 -13.78
C ASP A 108 -1.57 -13.16 -14.67
N GLU A 109 -1.22 -12.02 -15.26
CA GLU A 109 -0.02 -11.87 -16.10
C GLU A 109 1.28 -12.07 -15.27
N LEU A 110 1.30 -11.59 -14.02
CA LEU A 110 2.47 -11.67 -13.14
C LEU A 110 2.56 -12.96 -12.33
N THR A 111 1.47 -13.73 -12.28
CA THR A 111 1.40 -15.02 -11.57
C THR A 111 1.51 -16.24 -12.48
N GLN A 112 1.70 -16.05 -13.80
CA GLN A 112 1.84 -17.17 -14.75
C GLN A 112 3.01 -18.09 -14.39
N GLY A 113 2.69 -19.35 -14.08
CA GLY A 113 3.69 -20.36 -13.70
C GLY A 113 4.31 -20.17 -12.32
N ARG A 114 3.71 -19.32 -11.47
CA ARG A 114 4.20 -18.99 -10.13
C ARG A 114 3.07 -19.04 -9.11
N ALA A 115 3.43 -19.11 -7.82
CA ALA A 115 2.44 -18.93 -6.77
C ALA A 115 2.03 -17.45 -6.66
N HIS A 116 0.78 -17.20 -6.25
CA HIS A 116 0.28 -15.85 -5.96
C HIS A 116 1.20 -15.17 -4.93
N PRO A 117 1.44 -13.85 -4.99
CA PRO A 117 2.41 -13.16 -4.12
C PRO A 117 2.04 -13.16 -2.64
N MET A 118 0.78 -13.47 -2.29
CA MET A 118 0.39 -13.74 -0.90
C MET A 118 1.00 -15.04 -0.34
N ILE A 119 1.43 -15.96 -1.21
CA ILE A 119 2.04 -17.25 -0.86
C ILE A 119 3.56 -17.18 -1.07
N ASP A 120 4.01 -16.68 -2.22
CA ASP A 120 5.43 -16.48 -2.55
C ASP A 120 5.69 -15.02 -2.94
N PRO A 121 6.19 -14.18 -2.02
CA PRO A 121 6.35 -12.75 -2.26
C PRO A 121 7.63 -12.39 -3.05
N SER A 122 8.40 -13.37 -3.55
CA SER A 122 9.77 -13.14 -4.05
C SER A 122 9.87 -12.03 -5.12
N LEU A 123 8.98 -12.01 -6.12
CA LEU A 123 8.98 -10.95 -7.15
C LEU A 123 8.76 -9.56 -6.56
N ARG A 124 7.85 -9.47 -5.60
CA ARG A 124 7.53 -8.19 -4.96
C ARG A 124 8.72 -7.70 -4.14
N MET A 125 9.43 -8.61 -3.47
CA MET A 125 10.64 -8.27 -2.70
C MET A 125 11.79 -7.80 -3.60
N GLU A 126 12.00 -8.48 -4.73
CA GLU A 126 12.95 -8.03 -5.76
C GLU A 126 12.59 -6.63 -6.29
N ARG A 127 11.29 -6.38 -6.52
CA ARG A 127 10.84 -5.06 -6.97
C ARG A 127 11.03 -3.98 -5.91
N ILE A 128 10.79 -4.26 -4.63
CA ILE A 128 11.06 -3.32 -3.53
C ILE A 128 12.53 -2.87 -3.57
N ALA A 129 13.46 -3.80 -3.71
CA ALA A 129 14.89 -3.48 -3.80
C ALA A 129 15.22 -2.67 -5.07
N ALA A 130 14.61 -3.01 -6.22
CA ALA A 130 14.84 -2.32 -7.48
C ALA A 130 14.34 -0.86 -7.48
N GLU A 131 13.21 -0.60 -6.82
CA GLU A 131 12.65 0.74 -6.65
C GLU A 131 13.40 1.54 -5.57
N ALA A 132 13.87 0.89 -4.50
CA ALA A 132 14.74 1.54 -3.52
C ALA A 132 16.05 2.05 -4.12
N ALA A 133 16.57 1.33 -5.13
CA ALA A 133 17.74 1.72 -5.93
C ALA A 133 17.44 2.82 -6.95
N ASP A 134 16.17 3.12 -7.23
CA ASP A 134 15.79 4.14 -8.20
C ASP A 134 15.78 5.52 -7.54
N PRO A 135 16.61 6.48 -7.99
CA PRO A 135 16.65 7.82 -7.41
C PRO A 135 15.34 8.60 -7.62
N THR A 136 14.49 8.19 -8.56
CA THR A 136 13.20 8.84 -8.83
C THR A 136 12.09 8.34 -7.90
N CYS A 137 12.28 7.22 -7.20
CA CYS A 137 11.34 6.71 -6.21
C CYS A 137 11.36 7.60 -4.95
N GLY A 138 10.25 8.30 -4.71
CA GLY A 138 10.07 9.19 -3.56
C GLY A 138 9.29 8.58 -2.40
N VAL A 139 8.46 7.56 -2.65
CA VAL A 139 7.72 6.82 -1.62
C VAL A 139 7.36 5.42 -2.11
N LEU A 140 7.48 4.43 -1.22
CA LEU A 140 6.94 3.10 -1.43
C LEU A 140 5.60 2.96 -0.72
N LEU A 141 4.56 2.52 -1.45
CA LEU A 141 3.26 2.16 -0.92
C LEU A 141 3.04 0.66 -1.12
N LEU A 142 2.88 -0.08 -0.04
CA LEU A 142 2.81 -1.55 -0.05
C LEU A 142 1.50 -1.98 0.61
N ASP A 143 0.97 -3.15 0.25
CA ASP A 143 -0.05 -3.83 1.05
C ASP A 143 0.54 -5.03 1.79
N LEU A 144 -0.15 -5.48 2.84
CA LEU A 144 0.05 -6.79 3.40
C LEU A 144 -1.29 -7.36 3.86
N VAL A 145 -1.71 -8.48 3.26
CA VAL A 145 -2.98 -9.14 3.56
C VAL A 145 -2.74 -10.40 4.38
N LEU A 146 -3.27 -10.41 5.60
CA LEU A 146 -3.18 -11.54 6.54
C LEU A 146 -4.30 -12.55 6.30
N GLY A 147 -4.24 -13.65 7.06
CA GLY A 147 -5.30 -14.65 7.09
C GLY A 147 -4.86 -16.03 6.59
N HIS A 148 -5.85 -16.91 6.47
CA HIS A 148 -5.64 -18.29 6.06
C HIS A 148 -5.27 -18.36 4.57
N GLY A 149 -4.27 -19.17 4.23
CA GLY A 149 -3.78 -19.31 2.86
C GLY A 149 -2.69 -18.28 2.48
N SER A 150 -2.47 -17.26 3.31
CA SER A 150 -1.31 -16.36 3.18
C SER A 150 -0.03 -17.02 3.72
N HIS A 151 1.12 -16.42 3.40
CA HIS A 151 2.41 -16.79 3.97
C HIS A 151 2.36 -16.84 5.52
N ALA A 152 3.16 -17.71 6.12
CA ALA A 152 3.10 -17.98 7.57
C ALA A 152 3.68 -16.83 8.41
N ASP A 153 4.74 -16.18 7.92
CA ASP A 153 5.34 -14.99 8.55
C ASP A 153 5.68 -13.92 7.50
N PRO A 154 4.68 -13.29 6.86
CA PRO A 154 4.94 -12.30 5.83
C PRO A 154 5.49 -10.98 6.41
N ALA A 155 5.34 -10.78 7.73
CA ALA A 155 5.77 -9.57 8.40
C ALA A 155 7.29 -9.50 8.51
N GLY A 156 7.94 -10.61 8.85
CA GLY A 156 9.40 -10.70 8.95
C GLY A 156 10.09 -10.37 7.62
N ASP A 157 9.72 -11.09 6.56
CA ASP A 157 10.33 -10.92 5.23
C ASP A 157 10.13 -9.50 4.69
N LEU A 158 8.90 -8.96 4.80
CA LEU A 158 8.61 -7.60 4.37
C LEU A 158 9.37 -6.57 5.23
N ALA A 159 9.46 -6.75 6.54
CA ALA A 159 10.20 -5.85 7.41
C ALA A 159 11.70 -5.80 7.06
N ASP A 160 12.30 -6.93 6.72
CA ASP A 160 13.70 -6.99 6.29
C ASP A 160 13.91 -6.29 4.94
N ALA A 161 13.00 -6.48 3.98
CA ALA A 161 13.03 -5.76 2.71
C ALA A 161 12.89 -4.24 2.91
N ILE A 162 12.00 -3.80 3.81
CA ILE A 162 11.81 -2.38 4.16
C ILE A 162 13.09 -1.79 4.77
N ARG A 163 13.71 -2.49 5.73
CA ARG A 163 14.97 -2.04 6.33
C ARG A 163 16.07 -1.90 5.28
N ALA A 164 16.23 -2.91 4.43
CA ALA A 164 17.25 -2.90 3.39
C ALA A 164 17.03 -1.75 2.39
N ALA A 165 15.80 -1.56 1.92
CA ALA A 165 15.42 -0.48 1.01
C ALA A 165 15.74 0.90 1.60
N ARG A 166 15.38 1.14 2.86
CA ARG A 166 15.65 2.41 3.54
C ARG A 166 17.14 2.64 3.77
N ILE A 167 17.88 1.63 4.23
CA ILE A 167 19.34 1.71 4.41
C ILE A 167 20.02 2.08 3.10
N GLN A 168 19.62 1.46 1.99
CA GLN A 168 20.18 1.75 0.68
C GLN A 168 19.93 3.20 0.26
N ALA A 169 18.68 3.68 0.34
CA ALA A 169 18.35 5.06 -0.01
C ALA A 169 19.09 6.07 0.87
N HIS A 170 19.14 5.84 2.19
CA HIS A 170 19.87 6.71 3.12
C HIS A 170 21.37 6.74 2.85
N GLY A 171 21.96 5.60 2.45
CA GLY A 171 23.37 5.51 2.04
C GLY A 171 23.71 6.40 0.85
N GLU A 172 22.71 6.75 0.04
CA GLU A 172 22.82 7.66 -1.11
C GLU A 172 22.35 9.09 -0.78
N GLY A 173 22.06 9.39 0.50
CA GLY A 173 21.56 10.69 0.93
C GLY A 173 20.09 10.95 0.56
N ARG A 174 19.33 9.90 0.22
CA ARG A 174 17.91 9.98 -0.13
C ARG A 174 17.02 9.51 1.03
N ALA A 175 15.90 10.17 1.23
CA ALA A 175 14.80 9.68 2.02
C ALA A 175 14.03 8.62 1.23
N LEU A 176 13.53 7.60 1.92
CA LEU A 176 12.58 6.65 1.35
C LEU A 176 11.50 6.33 2.38
N PRO A 177 10.47 7.18 2.49
CA PRO A 177 9.26 6.84 3.23
C PRO A 177 8.65 5.54 2.69
N VAL A 178 8.25 4.67 3.60
CA VAL A 178 7.54 3.43 3.29
C VAL A 178 6.22 3.42 4.04
N VAL A 179 5.13 3.18 3.31
CA VAL A 179 3.77 3.12 3.84
C VAL A 179 3.18 1.75 3.55
N VAL A 180 2.60 1.10 4.55
CA VAL A 180 1.97 -0.22 4.43
C VAL A 180 0.49 -0.15 4.78
N SER A 181 -0.34 -0.58 3.84
CA SER A 181 -1.74 -0.93 4.05
C SER A 181 -1.82 -2.36 4.60
N LEU A 182 -2.04 -2.52 5.90
CA LEU A 182 -2.10 -3.82 6.57
C LEU A 182 -3.55 -4.26 6.72
N THR A 183 -3.97 -5.26 5.96
CA THR A 183 -5.33 -5.83 6.02
C THR A 183 -5.32 -7.12 6.82
N GLY A 184 -6.07 -7.17 7.92
CA GLY A 184 -6.20 -8.37 8.75
C GLY A 184 -6.70 -8.06 10.15
N THR A 185 -6.71 -9.08 11.00
CA THR A 185 -7.20 -9.02 12.39
C THR A 185 -6.26 -9.75 13.34
N ASP A 186 -6.43 -9.55 14.65
CA ASP A 186 -5.70 -10.34 15.66
C ASP A 186 -6.15 -11.80 15.75
N ALA A 187 -7.27 -12.15 15.12
CA ALA A 187 -7.75 -13.52 15.01
C ALA A 187 -7.06 -14.30 13.87
N ASP A 188 -6.34 -13.62 12.97
CA ASP A 188 -5.60 -14.28 11.91
C ASP A 188 -4.35 -14.98 12.45
N PRO A 189 -3.87 -16.08 11.81
CA PRO A 189 -2.69 -16.82 12.25
C PRO A 189 -1.44 -15.94 12.46
N GLN A 190 -1.28 -14.91 11.64
CA GLN A 190 -0.14 -13.99 11.67
C GLN A 190 -0.24 -12.95 12.80
N ARG A 191 -1.47 -12.66 13.27
CA ARG A 191 -1.85 -11.65 14.28
C ARG A 191 -1.53 -10.20 13.90
N TYR A 192 -2.57 -9.43 13.61
CA TYR A 192 -2.47 -8.02 13.19
C TYR A 192 -1.52 -7.17 14.06
N ALA A 193 -1.71 -7.13 15.38
CA ALA A 193 -0.94 -6.25 16.25
C ALA A 193 0.57 -6.53 16.19
N ARG A 194 0.96 -7.81 16.22
CA ARG A 194 2.36 -8.24 16.08
C ARG A 194 2.93 -7.84 14.72
N THR A 195 2.15 -8.04 13.65
CA THR A 195 2.57 -7.65 12.29
C THR A 195 2.77 -6.14 12.19
N ALA A 196 1.82 -5.36 12.70
CA ALA A 196 1.90 -3.90 12.70
C ALA A 196 3.15 -3.40 13.45
N GLU A 197 3.42 -3.94 14.64
CA GLU A 197 4.63 -3.63 15.42
C GLU A 197 5.92 -3.98 14.67
N THR A 198 5.94 -5.13 13.99
CA THR A 198 7.11 -5.59 13.23
C THR A 198 7.44 -4.65 12.07
N LEU A 199 6.42 -4.22 11.33
CA LEU A 199 6.57 -3.29 10.20
C LEU A 199 6.88 -1.86 10.66
N ALA A 200 6.23 -1.40 11.74
CA ALA A 200 6.54 -0.13 12.40
C ALA A 200 8.00 -0.10 12.87
N GLY A 201 8.48 -1.18 13.48
CA GLY A 201 9.89 -1.34 13.90
C GLY A 201 10.89 -1.42 12.73
N ALA A 202 10.44 -1.67 11.50
CA ALA A 202 11.25 -1.52 10.29
C ALA A 202 11.31 -0.07 9.78
N GLY A 203 10.51 0.82 10.38
CA GLY A 203 10.41 2.23 10.03
C GLY A 203 9.34 2.53 8.98
N ALA A 204 8.35 1.67 8.81
CA ALA A 204 7.19 1.95 7.95
C ALA A 204 6.05 2.61 8.72
N SER A 205 5.31 3.51 8.05
CA SER A 205 3.98 3.90 8.51
C SER A 205 3.00 2.79 8.15
N VAL A 206 2.15 2.37 9.09
CA VAL A 206 1.24 1.22 8.93
C VAL A 206 -0.19 1.67 9.16
N PHE A 207 -1.10 1.36 8.25
CA PHE A 207 -2.51 1.74 8.34
C PHE A 207 -3.40 0.53 8.07
N LEU A 208 -4.47 0.37 8.86
CA LEU A 208 -5.52 -0.60 8.55
C LEU A 208 -6.34 -0.14 7.32
N SER A 209 -6.56 1.16 7.18
CA SER A 209 -7.27 1.75 6.03
C SER A 209 -6.31 1.92 4.85
N ASN A 210 -6.61 1.23 3.75
CA ASN A 210 -5.84 1.35 2.51
C ASN A 210 -5.92 2.75 1.89
N ALA A 211 -7.12 3.35 1.89
CA ALA A 211 -7.29 4.75 1.50
C ALA A 211 -6.46 5.71 2.38
N ALA A 212 -6.40 5.52 3.70
CA ALA A 212 -5.54 6.32 4.57
C ALA A 212 -4.05 6.10 4.28
N ALA A 213 -3.63 4.87 3.99
CA ALA A 213 -2.26 4.56 3.56
C ALA A 213 -1.89 5.32 2.27
N ALA A 214 -2.76 5.30 1.26
CA ALA A 214 -2.55 6.01 0.00
C ALA A 214 -2.45 7.53 0.20
N ARG A 215 -3.34 8.12 1.01
CA ARG A 215 -3.27 9.55 1.38
C ARG A 215 -1.96 9.89 2.07
N HIS A 216 -1.51 9.06 3.00
CA HIS A 216 -0.25 9.26 3.71
C HIS A 216 0.96 9.11 2.79
N ALA A 217 0.93 8.20 1.81
CA ALA A 217 2.00 8.08 0.83
C ALA A 217 2.14 9.35 -0.05
N VAL A 218 1.03 9.91 -0.53
CA VAL A 218 1.04 11.18 -1.29
C VAL A 218 1.53 12.36 -0.43
N SER A 219 1.10 12.40 0.83
CA SER A 219 1.57 13.36 1.85
C SER A 219 3.09 13.29 2.04
N ALA A 220 3.64 12.08 2.19
CA ALA A 220 5.07 11.84 2.35
C ALA A 220 5.88 12.25 1.11
N LEU A 221 5.34 12.03 -0.09
CA LEU A 221 5.97 12.43 -1.35
C LEU A 221 6.08 13.96 -1.49
N SER A 222 5.08 14.69 -1.01
CA SER A 222 5.00 16.15 -1.12
C SER A 222 5.73 16.90 0.01
N GLY A 223 6.36 16.18 0.94
CA GLY A 223 6.96 16.74 2.15
C GLY A 223 5.96 17.45 3.08
N SER A 224 4.66 17.23 2.89
CA SER A 224 3.59 17.91 3.63
C SER A 224 2.83 16.89 4.46
N THR A 225 2.94 16.93 5.79
CA THR A 225 2.13 16.08 6.68
C THR A 225 0.68 16.56 6.70
N PHE A 226 -0.26 15.75 6.18
CA PHE A 226 -1.68 15.99 6.45
C PHE A 226 -1.97 15.62 7.91
N GLY A 227 -2.14 16.65 8.74
CA GLY A 227 -2.56 16.48 10.13
C GLY A 227 -3.89 15.71 10.18
N GLY A 228 -3.90 14.65 10.98
CA GLY A 228 -5.09 13.81 11.18
C GLY A 228 -6.31 14.65 11.48
N VAL A 229 -7.38 14.41 10.72
CA VAL A 229 -8.71 14.91 11.04
C VAL A 229 -9.09 14.28 12.38
N ARG A 230 -9.31 15.14 13.38
CA ARG A 230 -9.87 14.77 14.68
C ARG A 230 -11.34 14.45 14.56
#